data_AF-A0A8S2ZMA7-F1
#
_entry.id   AF-A0A8S2ZMA7-F1
#
_cell.length_a   1.000
_cell.length_b   1.000
_cell.length_c   1.000
_cell.angle_alpha   90.00
_cell.angle_beta   90.00
_cell.angle_gamma   90.00
#
_symmetry.space_group_name_H-M   'P 1'
#
loop_
_entity.id
_entity.type
_entity.pdbx_description
1 polymer ?
#
loop_
_entity_poly.entity_id
_entity_poly.type
_entity_poly.pdbx_seq_one_letter_code
_entity_poly.pdbx_strand_id
1 'polypeptide(L)'
;MVGLYLLGQLGGLLTLAKHCDPSIPFGDINVIFFGDFMQYDPVGDQSLYSDIISDKTQKKKKIKEIRAATSASGRALWEQINTVIKLEKQMRTSDSRYLQLFQRLRKGECTVDDHELLTTRVIDPNHDVKSLDTDEWKKAPILV
;
A
#
# COMPACT_ATOMS: atom_id res chain seq x y z
N MET A 1 2.26 2.06 -5.03
CA MET A 1 0.87 1.78 -4.60
C MET A 1 -0.10 2.61 -5.42
N VAL A 2 -1.32 2.11 -5.61
CA VAL A 2 -2.35 2.79 -6.43
C VAL A 2 -3.10 3.79 -5.57
N GLY A 3 -3.15 5.04 -6.02
CA GLY A 3 -3.98 6.08 -5.42
C GLY A 3 -5.18 6.44 -6.29
N LEU A 4 -6.06 7.30 -5.74
CA LEU A 4 -7.32 7.70 -6.37
C LEU A 4 -7.12 8.38 -7.73
N TYR A 5 -6.13 9.26 -7.85
CA TYR A 5 -5.86 9.95 -9.11
C TYR A 5 -5.42 8.97 -10.19
N LEU A 6 -4.46 8.09 -9.87
CA LEU A 6 -3.99 7.07 -10.80
C LEU A 6 -5.12 6.14 -11.25
N LEU A 7 -5.98 5.71 -10.32
CA LEU A 7 -7.11 4.84 -10.63
C LEU A 7 -8.13 5.54 -11.55
N GLY A 8 -8.44 6.80 -11.29
CA GLY A 8 -9.32 7.60 -12.15
C GLY A 8 -8.75 7.81 -13.56
N GLN A 9 -7.44 8.08 -13.67
CA GLN A 9 -6.77 8.17 -14.97
C GLN A 9 -6.84 6.85 -15.73
N LEU A 10 -6.54 5.73 -15.06
CA LEU A 10 -6.60 4.40 -15.66
C LEU A 10 -8.01 4.09 -16.17
N GLY A 11 -9.04 4.32 -15.35
CA GLY A 11 -10.43 4.11 -15.75
C GLY A 11 -10.80 4.91 -17.00
N GLY A 12 -10.48 6.21 -17.03
CA GLY A 12 -10.73 7.05 -18.19
C GLY A 12 -9.98 6.61 -19.45
N LEU A 13 -8.72 6.18 -19.31
CA LEU A 13 -7.91 5.68 -20.43
C LEU A 13 -8.47 4.37 -20.99
N LEU A 14 -8.91 3.44 -20.14
CA LEU A 14 -9.49 2.17 -20.58
C LEU A 14 -10.78 2.41 -21.36
N THR A 15 -11.67 3.25 -20.84
CA THR A 15 -12.93 3.55 -21.53
C THR A 15 -12.70 4.24 -22.87
N LEU A 16 -11.73 5.17 -22.94
CA LEU A 16 -11.32 5.80 -24.19
C LEU A 16 -10.76 4.78 -25.20
N ALA A 17 -9.82 3.94 -24.77
CA ALA A 17 -9.17 2.95 -25.63
C ALA A 17 -10.15 1.89 -26.15
N LYS A 18 -11.18 1.56 -25.36
CA LYS A 18 -12.23 0.59 -25.71
C LYS A 18 -13.39 1.21 -26.49
N HIS A 19 -13.38 2.53 -26.71
CA HIS A 19 -14.49 3.29 -27.29
C HIS A 19 -15.84 3.00 -26.59
N CYS A 20 -15.79 2.88 -25.26
CA CYS A 20 -16.96 2.61 -24.43
C CYS A 20 -17.54 3.91 -23.85
N ASP A 21 -18.78 3.84 -23.36
CA ASP A 21 -19.38 4.96 -22.63
C ASP A 21 -18.60 5.22 -21.33
N PRO A 22 -18.26 6.49 -20.98
CA PRO A 22 -17.58 6.87 -19.74
C PRO A 22 -18.18 6.35 -18.43
N SER A 23 -19.49 6.04 -18.42
CA SER A 23 -20.19 5.45 -17.28
C SER A 23 -19.88 3.97 -17.09
N ILE A 24 -19.35 3.29 -18.11
CA ILE A 24 -18.96 1.88 -18.02
C ILE A 24 -17.64 1.78 -17.23
N PRO A 25 -17.64 1.10 -16.07
CA PRO A 25 -16.47 0.99 -15.22
C PRO A 25 -15.35 0.25 -15.96
N PHE A 26 -14.13 0.81 -15.91
CA PHE A 26 -12.94 0.23 -16.52
C PHE A 26 -13.07 -0.15 -18.02
N GLY A 27 -14.02 0.42 -18.76
CA GLY A 27 -14.26 0.06 -20.16
C GLY A 27 -14.66 -1.40 -20.36
N ASP A 28 -15.46 -1.95 -19.43
CA ASP A 28 -15.95 -3.34 -19.43
C ASP A 28 -14.84 -4.39 -19.30
N ILE A 29 -13.78 -4.04 -18.58
CA ILE A 29 -12.67 -4.96 -18.28
C ILE A 29 -12.83 -5.47 -16.85
N ASN A 30 -12.71 -6.79 -16.69
CA ASN A 30 -12.64 -7.41 -15.37
C ASN A 30 -11.33 -7.01 -14.69
N VAL A 31 -11.44 -6.31 -13.55
CA VAL A 31 -10.28 -5.86 -12.77
C VAL A 31 -10.23 -6.61 -11.44
N ILE A 32 -9.06 -7.17 -11.13
CA ILE A 32 -8.77 -7.80 -9.84
C ILE A 32 -7.74 -6.95 -9.12
N PHE A 33 -8.11 -6.42 -7.96
CA PHE A 33 -7.20 -5.73 -7.06
C PHE A 33 -6.63 -6.72 -6.06
N PHE A 34 -5.31 -6.69 -5.87
CA PHE A 34 -4.63 -7.42 -4.81
C PHE A 34 -3.59 -6.50 -4.18
N GLY A 35 -3.44 -6.60 -2.87
CA GLY A 35 -2.54 -5.73 -2.14
C GLY A 35 -2.88 -5.69 -0.66
N ASP A 36 -2.19 -4.80 0.03
CA ASP A 36 -2.26 -4.68 1.46
C ASP A 36 -2.21 -3.20 1.86
N PHE A 37 -3.36 -2.68 2.29
CA PHE A 37 -3.53 -1.28 2.67
C PHE A 37 -2.83 -0.89 3.98
N MET A 38 -2.32 -1.85 4.74
CA MET A 38 -1.56 -1.58 5.96
C MET A 38 -0.04 -1.49 5.73
N GLN A 39 0.42 -1.61 4.47
CA GLN A 39 1.84 -1.50 4.15
C GLN A 39 2.25 -0.05 3.94
N TYR A 40 2.28 0.43 2.69
CA TYR A 40 2.64 1.81 2.39
C TYR A 40 1.40 2.61 1.99
N ASP A 41 1.54 3.92 1.85
CA ASP A 41 0.55 4.74 1.15
C ASP A 41 1.05 5.04 -0.27
N PRO A 42 0.17 5.40 -1.22
CA PRO A 42 0.61 5.89 -2.51
C PRO A 42 1.42 7.19 -2.38
N VAL A 43 2.58 7.24 -3.03
CA VAL A 43 3.46 8.42 -2.98
C VAL A 43 2.90 9.52 -3.87
N GLY A 44 2.64 10.69 -3.28
CA GLY A 44 2.16 11.85 -4.02
C GLY A 44 0.72 11.71 -4.55
N ASP A 45 -0.06 10.77 -3.99
CA ASP A 45 -1.47 10.59 -4.29
C ASP A 45 -2.28 10.22 -3.05
N GLN A 46 -3.60 10.25 -3.14
CA GLN A 46 -4.50 9.88 -2.04
C GLN A 46 -4.80 8.37 -2.06
N SER A 47 -4.77 7.73 -0.89
CA SER A 47 -5.10 6.31 -0.72
C SER A 47 -6.55 6.03 -1.12
N LEU A 48 -6.82 4.82 -1.63
CA LEU A 48 -8.15 4.45 -2.14
C LEU A 48 -9.25 4.51 -1.07
N TYR A 49 -8.88 4.29 0.18
CA TYR A 49 -9.76 4.37 1.35
C TYR A 49 -9.82 5.75 2.00
N SER A 50 -9.06 6.73 1.51
CA SER A 50 -9.07 8.07 2.10
C SER A 50 -10.35 8.82 1.72
N ASP A 51 -10.81 9.67 2.62
CA ASP A 51 -11.84 10.65 2.31
C ASP A 51 -11.30 11.65 1.28
N ILE A 52 -12.15 12.01 0.31
CA ILE A 52 -11.79 13.04 -0.68
C ILE A 52 -11.77 14.38 0.05
N ILE A 53 -10.59 14.79 0.51
CA ILE A 53 -10.41 16.11 1.12
C ILE A 53 -10.46 17.16 0.02
N SER A 54 -11.55 17.93 -0.02
CA SER A 54 -11.64 19.14 -0.84
C SER A 54 -10.81 20.23 -0.19
N ASP A 55 -9.59 20.44 -0.66
CA ASP A 55 -8.71 21.48 -0.16
C ASP A 55 -9.21 22.85 -0.65
N LYS A 56 -10.05 23.52 0.16
CA LYS A 56 -10.75 24.78 -0.18
C LYS A 56 -9.82 26.00 -0.28
N THR A 57 -8.52 25.82 -0.06
CA THR A 57 -7.56 26.90 0.12
C THR A 57 -6.51 26.84 -0.99
N GLN A 58 -6.50 27.86 -1.87
CA GLN A 58 -5.38 28.37 -2.68
C GLN A 58 -5.49 28.38 -4.23
N LYS A 59 -4.94 29.50 -4.74
CA LYS A 59 -4.92 30.16 -6.06
C LYS A 59 -4.50 29.38 -7.34
N LYS A 60 -4.29 28.06 -7.32
CA LYS A 60 -3.99 27.25 -8.54
C LYS A 60 -5.19 26.40 -8.95
N LYS A 61 -6.30 27.05 -9.29
CA LYS A 61 -7.64 26.45 -9.39
C LYS A 61 -7.74 25.30 -10.40
N LYS A 62 -7.38 25.53 -11.67
CA LYS A 62 -7.71 24.61 -12.77
C LYS A 62 -7.03 23.23 -12.72
N ILE A 63 -5.73 23.17 -12.43
CA ILE A 63 -5.00 21.87 -12.36
C ILE A 63 -5.44 21.08 -11.12
N LYS A 64 -5.65 21.77 -9.98
CA LYS A 64 -6.19 21.13 -8.78
C LYS A 64 -7.63 20.64 -9.00
N GLU A 65 -8.46 21.38 -9.74
CA GLU A 65 -9.82 20.98 -10.11
C GLU A 65 -9.83 19.71 -10.97
N ILE A 66 -8.99 19.62 -12.00
CA ILE A 66 -8.88 18.41 -12.83
C ILE A 66 -8.43 17.23 -11.97
N ARG A 67 -7.37 17.40 -11.17
CA ARG A 67 -6.88 16.34 -10.29
C ARG A 67 -7.95 15.86 -9.32
N ALA A 68 -8.67 16.78 -8.68
CA ALA A 68 -9.75 16.45 -7.75
C ALA A 68 -10.91 15.72 -8.43
N ALA A 69 -11.32 16.16 -9.63
CA ALA A 69 -12.35 15.48 -10.41
C ALA A 69 -11.91 14.06 -10.81
N THR A 70 -10.67 13.89 -11.26
CA THR A 70 -10.11 12.57 -11.59
C THR A 70 -10.02 11.68 -10.36
N SER A 71 -9.58 12.19 -9.21
CA SER A 71 -9.58 11.44 -7.95
C SER A 71 -11.00 11.04 -7.51
N ALA A 72 -11.99 11.90 -7.73
CA ALA A 72 -13.39 11.57 -7.45
C ALA A 72 -13.91 10.46 -8.37
N SER A 73 -13.56 10.47 -9.65
CA SER A 73 -13.81 9.33 -10.56
C SER A 73 -13.12 8.06 -10.06
N GLY A 74 -11.87 8.15 -9.62
CA GLY A 74 -11.15 7.02 -9.03
C GLY A 74 -11.84 6.45 -7.79
N ARG A 75 -12.36 7.32 -6.91
CA ARG A 75 -13.15 6.90 -5.74
C ARG A 75 -14.43 6.18 -6.15
N ALA A 76 -15.17 6.74 -7.11
CA ALA A 76 -16.39 6.13 -7.63
C ALA A 76 -16.12 4.75 -8.27
N LEU A 77 -14.95 4.56 -8.91
CA LEU A 77 -14.54 3.25 -9.43
C LEU A 77 -14.20 2.27 -8.29
N TRP A 78 -13.48 2.74 -7.26
CA TRP A 78 -13.12 1.93 -6.10
C TRP A 78 -14.35 1.44 -5.32
N GLU A 79 -15.36 2.30 -5.15
CA GLU A 79 -16.60 1.98 -4.45
C GLU A 79 -17.50 0.95 -5.17
N GLN A 80 -17.22 0.66 -6.45
CA GLN A 80 -17.95 -0.36 -7.22
C GLN A 80 -17.45 -1.78 -6.98
N ILE A 81 -16.39 -1.96 -6.20
CA ILE A 81 -15.91 -3.29 -5.82
C ILE A 81 -17.00 -3.97 -4.97
N ASN A 82 -17.52 -5.08 -5.49
CA ASN A 82 -18.61 -5.83 -4.88
C ASN A 82 -18.13 -7.08 -4.11
N THR A 83 -16.87 -7.46 -4.29
CA THR A 83 -16.31 -8.69 -3.73
C THR A 83 -14.95 -8.42 -3.11
N VAL A 84 -14.79 -8.82 -1.86
CA VAL A 84 -13.52 -8.71 -1.12
C VAL A 84 -13.19 -10.08 -0.54
N ILE A 85 -12.00 -10.58 -0.88
CA ILE A 85 -11.47 -11.83 -0.34
C ILE A 85 -10.27 -11.52 0.55
N LYS A 86 -10.33 -11.93 1.81
CA LYS A 86 -9.23 -11.79 2.78
C LYS A 86 -8.47 -13.10 2.88
N LEU A 87 -7.16 -13.05 2.61
CA LEU A 87 -6.26 -14.17 2.84
C LEU A 87 -5.76 -14.14 4.28
N GLU A 88 -5.92 -15.23 5.03
CA GLU A 88 -5.61 -15.26 6.47
C GLU A 88 -4.35 -16.06 6.80
N LYS A 89 -3.93 -16.99 5.92
CA LYS A 89 -2.77 -17.83 6.15
C LYS A 89 -1.49 -17.17 5.65
N GLN A 90 -0.54 -16.93 6.55
CA GLN A 90 0.79 -16.46 6.19
C GLN A 90 1.66 -17.64 5.69
N MET A 91 2.28 -17.50 4.52
CA MET A 91 3.05 -18.57 3.85
C MET A 91 4.56 -18.26 3.69
N ARG A 92 5.02 -17.07 4.10
CA ARG A 92 6.41 -16.59 3.98
C ARG A 92 7.29 -17.02 5.14
N THR A 93 6.78 -16.98 6.38
CA THR A 93 7.52 -17.35 7.58
C THR A 93 6.84 -18.52 8.28
N SER A 94 7.63 -19.53 8.65
CA SER A 94 7.20 -20.63 9.52
C SER A 94 7.54 -20.38 10.99
N ASP A 95 8.30 -19.33 11.29
CA ASP A 95 8.63 -18.94 12.67
C ASP A 95 7.40 -18.33 13.34
N SER A 96 6.84 -19.10 14.29
CA SER A 96 5.65 -18.70 15.04
C SER A 96 5.84 -17.44 15.89
N ARG A 97 7.05 -17.20 16.42
CA ARG A 97 7.34 -16.02 17.25
C ARG A 97 7.37 -14.77 16.39
N TYR A 98 8.04 -14.83 15.23
CA TYR A 98 8.02 -13.73 14.26
C TYR A 98 6.64 -13.50 13.66
N LEU A 99 5.87 -14.55 13.40
CA LEU A 99 4.52 -14.43 12.87
C LEU A 99 3.61 -13.64 13.83
N GLN A 100 3.65 -13.95 15.12
CA GLN A 100 2.89 -13.23 16.14
C GLN A 100 3.33 -11.77 16.26
N LEU A 101 4.65 -11.52 16.23
CA LEU A 101 5.20 -10.16 16.20
C LEU A 101 4.66 -9.37 15.01
N PHE A 102 4.71 -9.91 13.79
CA PHE A 102 4.24 -9.22 12.59
C PHE A 102 2.73 -8.95 12.63
N GLN A 103 1.94 -9.84 13.23
CA GLN A 103 0.50 -9.62 13.41
C GLN A 103 0.20 -8.44 14.35
N ARG A 104 0.98 -8.28 15.42
CA ARG A 104 0.89 -7.13 16.32
C ARG A 104 1.40 -5.85 15.67
N LEU A 105 2.57 -5.90 15.03
CA LEU A 105 3.17 -4.78 14.30
C LEU A 105 2.21 -4.19 13.27
N ARG A 106 1.54 -5.07 12.50
CA ARG A 106 0.52 -4.69 11.52
C ARG A 106 -0.62 -3.84 12.11
N LYS A 107 -0.96 -4.06 13.38
CA LYS A 107 -2.06 -3.36 14.07
C LYS A 107 -1.58 -2.20 14.94
N GLY A 108 -0.25 -1.99 15.04
CA GLY A 108 0.32 -1.03 15.99
C GLY A 108 0.23 -1.50 17.45
N GLU A 109 0.16 -2.82 17.69
CA GLU A 109 -0.02 -3.43 19.01
C GLU A 109 1.28 -4.07 19.54
N CYS A 110 2.46 -3.57 19.13
CA CYS A 110 3.75 -4.13 19.53
C CYS A 110 3.98 -4.10 21.04
N THR A 111 4.61 -5.16 21.56
CA THR A 111 5.01 -5.27 22.97
C THR A 111 6.48 -4.92 23.18
N VAL A 112 6.92 -4.85 24.45
CA VAL A 112 8.34 -4.73 24.80
C VAL A 112 9.13 -5.93 24.27
N ASP A 113 8.60 -7.15 24.42
CA ASP A 113 9.22 -8.38 23.88
C ASP A 113 9.39 -8.34 22.36
N ASP A 114 8.47 -7.70 21.63
CA ASP A 114 8.59 -7.52 20.18
C ASP A 114 9.76 -6.59 19.83
N HIS A 115 9.87 -5.48 20.55
CA HIS A 115 10.97 -4.54 20.40
C HIS A 115 12.31 -5.24 20.69
N GLU A 116 12.42 -5.92 21.83
CA GLU A 116 13.64 -6.65 22.21
C GLU A 116 14.02 -7.71 21.15
N LEU A 117 13.05 -8.46 20.62
CA LEU A 117 13.29 -9.43 19.54
C LEU A 117 13.80 -8.76 18.25
N LEU A 118 13.28 -7.59 17.88
CA LEU A 118 13.77 -6.85 16.73
C LEU A 118 15.17 -6.28 16.98
N THR A 119 15.46 -5.84 18.21
CA THR A 119 16.76 -5.32 18.61
C THR A 119 17.88 -6.37 18.50
N THR A 120 17.57 -7.66 18.66
CA THR A 120 18.57 -8.72 18.40
C THR A 120 19.02 -8.82 16.94
N ARG A 121 18.39 -8.05 16.03
CA ARG A 121 18.73 -7.98 14.60
C ARG A 121 19.44 -6.68 14.22
N VAL A 122 19.70 -5.80 15.20
CA VAL A 122 20.54 -4.62 14.99
C VAL A 122 22.00 -5.06 14.96
N ILE A 123 22.71 -4.65 13.90
CA ILE A 123 24.16 -4.82 13.84
C ILE A 123 24.80 -3.65 14.59
N ASP A 124 25.40 -3.92 15.74
CA ASP A 124 26.03 -2.93 16.60
C ASP A 124 27.15 -3.61 17.43
N PRO A 125 28.28 -2.95 17.69
CA PRO A 125 29.37 -3.53 18.47
C PRO A 125 28.98 -4.02 19.88
N ASN A 126 27.90 -3.46 20.45
CA ASN A 126 27.38 -3.80 21.77
C ASN A 126 26.20 -4.80 21.73
N HIS A 127 25.81 -5.28 20.55
CA HIS A 127 24.74 -6.26 20.36
C HIS A 127 25.27 -7.62 19.90
N ASP A 128 24.37 -8.61 19.79
CA ASP A 128 24.71 -9.99 19.41
C ASP A 128 25.39 -10.08 18.04
N VAL A 129 24.98 -9.23 17.08
CA VAL A 129 25.58 -9.15 15.75
C VAL A 129 26.56 -7.98 15.69
N LYS A 130 27.86 -8.29 15.85
CA LYS A 130 28.91 -7.26 15.96
C LYS A 130 29.44 -6.75 14.63
N SER A 131 29.35 -7.55 13.56
CA SER A 131 29.79 -7.18 12.22
C SER A 131 29.08 -8.02 11.16
N LEU A 132 28.90 -7.44 9.97
CA LEU A 132 28.44 -8.11 8.75
C LEU A 132 29.57 -8.81 7.98
N ASP A 133 30.82 -8.68 8.43
CA ASP A 133 31.99 -9.29 7.76
C ASP A 133 32.11 -10.79 8.04
N THR A 134 31.29 -11.35 8.96
CA THR A 134 31.29 -12.79 9.25
C THR A 134 30.72 -13.57 8.08
N ASP A 135 31.17 -14.81 7.91
CA ASP A 135 30.80 -15.65 6.75
C ASP A 135 29.29 -15.89 6.65
N GLU A 136 28.56 -15.84 7.77
CA GLU A 136 27.11 -16.01 7.83
C GLU A 136 26.35 -14.89 7.09
N TRP A 137 26.90 -13.67 7.08
CA TRP A 137 26.26 -12.48 6.51
C TRP A 137 26.73 -12.15 5.09
N LYS A 138 27.85 -12.71 4.61
CA LYS A 138 28.40 -12.45 3.27
C LYS A 138 27.43 -12.71 2.11
N LYS A 139 26.42 -13.55 2.32
CA LYS A 139 25.38 -13.88 1.32
C LYS A 139 23.97 -13.49 1.78
N ALA A 140 23.85 -12.85 2.94
CA ALA A 140 22.56 -12.45 3.45
C ALA A 140 22.07 -11.21 2.68
N PRO A 141 20.80 -11.16 2.25
CA PRO A 141 20.22 -9.94 1.73
C PRO A 141 20.13 -8.90 2.86
N ILE A 142 20.85 -7.80 2.72
CA ILE A 142 20.82 -6.67 3.65
C ILE A 142 19.80 -5.65 3.13
N LEU A 143 18.83 -5.28 3.97
CA LEU A 143 17.95 -4.15 3.70
C LEU A 143 18.63 -2.90 4.25
N VAL A 144 18.98 -1.96 3.36
CA VAL A 144 19.57 -0.66 3.68
C VAL A 144 18.49 0.41 3.64
#